data_AF-A0A2X3E595-F1
#
_entry.id   AF-A0A2X3E595-F1
#
_cell.length_a   1.000
_cell.length_b   1.000
_cell.length_c   1.000
_cell.angle_alpha   90.00
_cell.angle_beta   90.00
_cell.angle_gamma   90.00
#
_symmetry.space_group_name_H-M   'P 1'
#
loop_
_entity.id
_entity.type
_entity.pdbx_description
1 polymer ?
#
loop_
_entity_poly.entity_id
_entity_poly.type
_entity_poly.pdbx_seq_one_letter_code
_entity_poly.pdbx_strand_id
1 'polypeptide(L)' 'MTQHERFCQACGMPMSAPDAQGASDKYCAYCSDSDGNLKSWEEAVSGLAAFLDAWQKVGVANHGNGQNVT' A
#
# COMPACT_ATOMS: atom_id res chain seq x y z
N MET A 1 23.97 -3.59 -19.05
CA MET A 1 23.49 -3.32 -17.68
C MET A 1 24.47 -2.31 -17.11
N THR A 2 24.09 -1.13 -16.63
CA THR A 2 23.32 -0.97 -15.39
C THR A 2 22.69 0.43 -15.33
N GLN A 3 21.37 0.54 -15.50
CA GLN A 3 20.68 1.57 -14.72
C GLN A 3 20.55 0.96 -13.33
N HIS A 4 21.14 1.59 -12.31
CA HIS A 4 20.88 1.17 -10.94
C HIS A 4 19.42 1.53 -10.66
N GLU A 5 18.54 0.53 -10.76
CA GLU A 5 17.14 0.66 -10.36
C GLU A 5 17.10 1.21 -8.94
N ARG A 6 16.29 2.24 -8.73
CA ARG A 6 16.09 2.83 -7.41
C ARG A 6 14.84 2.21 -6.84
N PHE A 7 14.90 1.80 -5.59
CA PHE A 7 13.75 1.22 -4.92
C PHE A 7 13.26 2.18 -3.84
N CYS A 8 11.94 2.24 -3.66
CA CYS A 8 11.32 2.90 -2.53
C CYS A 8 11.94 2.36 -1.24
N GLN A 9 12.49 3.25 -0.41
CA GLN A 9 13.21 2.85 0.80
C GLN A 9 12.29 2.25 1.88
N ALA A 10 10.97 2.42 1.76
CA ALA A 10 9.98 1.92 2.71
C ALA A 10 9.44 0.53 2.36
N CYS A 11 9.12 0.29 1.07
CA CYS A 11 8.43 -0.94 0.64
C CYS A 11 9.17 -1.73 -0.45
N GLY A 12 10.28 -1.21 -0.98
CA GLY A 12 11.05 -1.88 -2.03
C GLY A 12 10.42 -1.81 -3.42
N MET A 13 9.34 -1.04 -3.64
CA MET A 13 8.76 -0.82 -4.96
C MET A 13 9.79 -0.18 -5.91
N PRO A 14 9.98 -0.70 -7.14
CA PRO A 14 10.84 -0.05 -8.15
C PRO A 14 10.31 1.35 -8.46
N MET A 15 11.16 2.37 -8.38
CA MET A 15 10.77 3.75 -8.67
C MET A 15 10.56 4.00 -10.16
N SER A 16 10.97 3.05 -11.01
CA SER A 16 10.64 3.03 -12.44
C SER A 16 9.22 2.54 -12.75
N ALA A 17 8.49 2.00 -11.78
CA ALA A 17 7.11 1.56 -12.00
C ALA A 17 6.19 2.77 -12.30
N PRO A 18 5.23 2.64 -13.23
CA PRO A 18 4.42 3.78 -13.71
C PRO A 18 3.65 4.53 -12.62
N ASP A 19 3.31 3.84 -11.54
CA ASP A 19 2.51 4.31 -10.41
C ASP A 19 3.35 4.61 -9.15
N ALA A 20 4.67 4.41 -9.21
CA ALA A 20 5.55 4.67 -8.08
C ALA A 20 5.84 6.17 -7.88
N GLN A 21 5.77 6.99 -8.93
CA GLN A 21 6.19 8.39 -8.86
C GLN A 21 5.24 9.23 -7.99
N GLY A 22 5.79 9.84 -6.94
CA GLY A 22 5.08 10.77 -6.06
C GLY A 22 5.90 12.04 -5.82
N ALA A 23 5.60 12.73 -4.72
CA ALA A 23 6.29 13.95 -4.29
C ALA A 23 7.71 13.70 -3.71
N SER A 24 8.12 12.44 -3.56
CA SER A 24 9.40 12.05 -2.95
C SER A 24 10.33 11.36 -3.94
N ASP A 25 11.62 11.67 -3.85
CA ASP A 25 12.67 10.94 -4.58
C ASP A 25 13.08 9.61 -3.90
N LYS A 26 12.65 9.40 -2.65
CA LYS A 26 13.04 8.26 -1.80
C LYS A 26 11.92 7.24 -1.59
N TYR A 27 10.67 7.71 -1.63
CA TYR A 27 9.49 6.92 -1.34
C TYR A 27 8.50 6.97 -2.51
N CYS A 28 7.85 5.85 -2.79
CA CYS A 28 6.81 5.83 -3.83
C CYS A 28 5.54 6.54 -3.36
N ALA A 29 4.66 6.89 -4.31
CA ALA A 29 3.38 7.56 -4.07
C ALA A 29 2.46 6.85 -3.05
N TYR A 30 2.64 5.55 -2.84
CA TYR A 30 1.88 4.80 -1.85
C TYR A 30 2.41 4.98 -0.42
N CYS A 31 3.72 5.18 -0.26
CA CYS A 31 4.38 5.30 1.03
C CYS A 31 4.56 6.75 1.49
N SER A 32 4.54 7.73 0.58
CA SER A 32 4.67 9.15 0.92
C SER A 32 3.36 9.94 0.86
N ASP A 33 3.30 11.01 1.64
CA ASP A 33 2.27 12.05 1.56
C ASP A 33 2.51 13.02 0.39
N SER A 34 1.62 14.02 0.26
CA SER A 34 1.71 15.05 -0.79
C SER A 34 2.94 15.94 -0.68
N ASP A 35 3.57 16.01 0.49
CA ASP A 35 4.79 16.78 0.74
C ASP A 35 6.05 15.92 0.56
N GLY A 36 5.89 14.63 0.25
CA GLY A 36 6.98 13.70 0.00
C GLY A 36 7.57 13.06 1.27
N ASN A 37 6.96 13.28 2.43
CA ASN A 37 7.36 12.62 3.68
C ASN A 37 6.77 11.23 3.76
N LEU A 38 7.44 10.33 4.49
CA LEU A 38 6.89 9.00 4.75
C LEU A 38 5.60 9.13 5.59
N LYS A 39 4.53 8.46 5.16
CA LYS A 39 3.28 8.38 5.91
C LYS A 39 3.51 7.85 7.33
N SER A 40 2.64 8.24 8.25
CA SER A 40 2.63 7.63 9.59
C SER A 40 2.40 6.12 9.50
N TRP A 41 2.80 5.41 10.55
CA TRP A 41 2.61 3.96 10.64
C TRP A 41 1.13 3.59 10.50
N GLU A 42 0.25 4.33 11.16
CA GLU A 42 -1.19 4.11 11.15
C GLU A 42 -1.79 4.25 9.74
N GLU A 43 -1.38 5.29 9.00
CA GLU A 43 -1.83 5.50 7.62
C GLU A 43 -1.29 4.42 6.67
N ALA A 44 -0.01 4.06 6.81
CA ALA A 44 0.62 3.03 5.98
C ALA A 44 -0.05 1.66 6.18
N VAL A 45 -0.30 1.26 7.43
CA VAL A 45 -0.97 -0.01 7.75
C VAL A 45 -2.41 -0.02 7.27
N SER A 46 -3.15 1.07 7.50
CA SER A 46 -4.56 1.16 7.07
C SER A 46 -4.68 1.09 5.55
N GLY A 47 -3.81 1.78 4.82
CA GLY A 47 -3.77 1.73 3.35
C GLY A 47 -3.40 0.35 2.81
N LEU A 48 -2.41 -0.32 3.42
CA LEU A 48 -2.04 -1.68 3.03
C LEU A 48 -3.17 -2.67 3.29
N ALA A 49 -3.85 -2.59 4.44
CA ALA A 49 -4.98 -3.43 4.76
C ALA A 49 -6.12 -3.27 3.74
N ALA A 50 -6.46 -2.03 3.39
CA ALA A 50 -7.49 -1.75 2.37
C ALA A 50 -7.11 -2.31 0.98
N PHE A 51 -5.84 -2.17 0.59
CA PHE A 51 -5.35 -2.75 -0.67
C PHE A 51 -5.46 -4.28 -0.68
N LEU A 52 -5.03 -4.94 0.41
CA LEU A 52 -5.08 -6.38 0.54
C LEU A 52 -6.52 -6.90 0.54
N ASP A 53 -7.45 -6.22 1.21
CA ASP A 53 -8.87 -6.56 1.19
C ASP A 53 -9.45 -6.50 -0.23
N ALA A 54 -9.17 -5.42 -0.97
CA ALA A 54 -9.62 -5.24 -2.35
C ALA A 54 -9.01 -6.26 -3.33
N TRP A 55 -7.74 -6.63 -3.13
CA TRP A 55 -7.02 -7.57 -4.00
C TRP A 55 -7.40 -9.03 -3.72
N GLN A 56 -7.39 -9.45 -2.45
CA GLN A 56 -7.63 -10.83 -2.05
C GLN A 56 -9.12 -11.19 -2.00
N LYS A 57 -10.04 -10.20 -1.89
CA LYS A 57 -11.48 -10.44 -1.66
C LYS A 57 -11.73 -11.38 -0.46
N VAL A 58 -10.94 -11.23 0.60
CA VAL A 58 -10.97 -12.14 1.76
C VAL A 58 -12.19 -11.94 2.68
N GLY A 59 -12.99 -10.89 2.49
CA GLY A 59 -14.36 -10.82 3.01
C GLY A 59 -15.35 -11.16 1.89
N VAL A 60 -16.13 -12.24 1.92
CA VAL A 60 -16.75 -12.95 3.05
C VAL A 60 -16.64 -14.47 2.88
N ALA A 61 -15.77 -15.12 3.64
CA ALA A 61 -16.15 -16.44 4.16
C ALA A 61 -17.15 -16.17 5.28
N ASN A 62 -18.35 -16.74 5.16
CA ASN A 62 -19.37 -16.74 6.21
C ASN A 62 -18.73 -16.98 7.59
N HIS A 63 -18.48 -15.91 8.34
CA HIS A 63 -18.50 -16.01 9.77
C HIS A 63 -19.97 -16.24 10.12
N GLY A 64 -20.35 -17.51 10.17
CA GLY A 64 -21.49 -17.96 10.94
C GLY A 64 -21.24 -17.61 12.40
N ASN A 65 -21.33 -16.32 12.74
CA ASN A 65 -21.81 -15.94 14.04
C ASN A 65 -23.32 -16.07 13.95
N GLY A 66 -23.90 -16.86 14.86
CA GLY A 66 -25.35 -17.02 14.98
C GLY A 66 -26.03 -15.70 15.35
N GLN A 67 -26.16 -14.79 14.38
CA GLN A 67 -27.13 -13.72 14.43
C GLN A 67 -28.28 -14.11 13.52
N ASN A 68 -29.28 -14.68 14.18
CA ASN A 68 -30.66 -14.66 13.77
C ASN A 68 -31.03 -13.26 13.26
N VAL A 69 -31.33 -13.16 11.97
CA VAL A 69 -32.30 -12.21 11.47
C VAL A 69 -33.17 -12.94 10.46
N THR A 70 -34.45 -12.94 10.76
CA THR A 70 -35.60 -13.60 10.13
C THR A 70 -35.63 -13.54 8.62
#